data_AF-A0A7S2M4K6-F1
#
_entry.id   AF-A0A7S2M4K6-F1
#
_cell.length_a   1.000
_cell.length_b   1.000
_cell.length_c   1.000
_cell.angle_alpha   90.00
_cell.angle_beta   90.00
_cell.angle_gamma   90.00
#
_symmetry.space_group_name_H-M   'P 1'
#
loop_
_entity.id
_entity.type
_entity.pdbx_description
1 polymer ?
#
loop_
_entity_poly.entity_id
_entity_poly.type
_entity_poly.pdbx_seq_one_letter_code
_entity_poly.pdbx_strand_id
1 'polypeptide(L)'
;NYGNRYGFIGPNGSGKSTVMKALAAKSIPIPASLDMYFLDSEYPARDDITALQAVMESNDEIAHLEEKANQLNDAMAEADEAQQTEIQTSLEAIYDRLDQLDASTAEARATTILHGLGFTIAMMNQTTCEFSGGWRMRVSLARALFLEPEFLLLDEPTNHLDMDAVLWLEDYLSNWNKILFFVCHSQDFMNSVCTHIVRLDMTYKKLRYYSGNYDTYVQTRRDQDMVQMRQYEAEQRDISEIKDFIARFGHGTVKMVRQAQAREKLLAKKLEEGLTSQPEVDPDWDWSFPDAGHLPVPVLAIENVSFNYPGGKELYSKVDFGVDLQTRVALVGPNGAGKTTLVKLMTGDLNPTRGQVKRNQHLKISRFTQHFEEKLDLTM
;
A
#
# COMPACT_ATOMS: atom_id res chain seq x y z
N ASN A 1 14.42 13.92 10.28
CA ASN A 1 13.54 13.21 9.31
C ASN A 1 12.06 13.34 9.67
N TYR A 2 11.65 14.40 10.36
CA TYR A 2 10.23 14.71 10.57
C TYR A 2 9.62 15.17 9.24
N GLY A 3 8.40 14.72 8.92
CA GLY A 3 7.72 15.04 7.66
C GLY A 3 8.09 14.19 6.44
N ASN A 4 8.94 13.17 6.59
CA ASN A 4 9.22 12.25 5.50
C ASN A 4 8.10 11.19 5.35
N ARG A 5 7.74 10.93 4.10
CA ARG A 5 6.74 9.93 3.68
C ARG A 5 7.47 8.79 2.97
N TYR A 6 7.42 7.60 3.56
CA TYR A 6 8.15 6.40 3.14
C TYR A 6 7.18 5.37 2.53
N GLY A 7 7.36 5.05 1.25
CA GLY A 7 6.70 3.92 0.61
C GLY A 7 7.53 2.65 0.81
N PHE A 8 6.95 1.63 1.43
CA PHE A 8 7.60 0.36 1.72
C PHE A 8 7.22 -0.69 0.68
N ILE A 9 8.20 -1.10 -0.13
CA ILE A 9 8.00 -2.00 -1.26
C ILE A 9 8.81 -3.30 -1.11
N GLY A 10 8.31 -4.34 -1.76
CA GLY A 10 8.94 -5.65 -1.81
C GLY A 10 7.97 -6.70 -2.36
N PRO A 11 8.46 -7.88 -2.77
CA PRO A 11 7.62 -8.94 -3.30
C PRO A 11 6.50 -9.36 -2.33
N ASN A 12 5.44 -9.97 -2.86
CA ASN A 12 4.41 -10.58 -2.00
C ASN A 12 5.01 -11.76 -1.22
N GLY A 13 4.63 -11.90 0.05
CA GLY A 13 5.24 -12.89 0.94
C GLY A 13 6.65 -12.56 1.45
N SER A 14 7.21 -11.39 1.13
CA SER A 14 8.53 -10.95 1.62
C SER A 14 8.56 -10.62 3.13
N GLY A 15 7.40 -10.48 3.77
CA GLY A 15 7.28 -10.13 5.18
C GLY A 15 7.06 -8.64 5.46
N LYS A 16 6.63 -7.85 4.47
CA LYS A 16 6.35 -6.41 4.64
C LYS A 16 5.43 -6.11 5.82
N SER A 17 4.25 -6.74 5.84
CA SER A 17 3.29 -6.60 6.95
C SER A 17 3.84 -7.10 8.28
N THR A 18 4.71 -8.11 8.27
CA THR A 18 5.40 -8.61 9.48
C THR A 18 6.35 -7.55 10.05
N VAL A 19 7.10 -6.85 9.20
CA VAL A 19 7.97 -5.75 9.62
C VAL A 19 7.13 -4.61 10.21
N MET A 20 6.00 -4.26 9.58
CA MET A 20 5.09 -3.24 10.11
C MET A 20 4.52 -3.62 11.47
N LYS A 21 4.08 -4.88 11.64
CA LYS A 21 3.62 -5.41 12.93
C LYS A 21 4.71 -5.39 14.00
N ALA A 22 5.95 -5.73 13.64
CA ALA A 22 7.08 -5.70 14.57
C ALA A 22 7.43 -4.26 15.01
N LEU A 23 7.33 -3.29 14.09
CA LEU A 23 7.47 -1.86 14.40
C LEU A 23 6.37 -1.41 15.35
N ALA A 24 5.11 -1.69 15.02
CA ALA A 24 3.95 -1.33 15.82
C ALA A 24 3.99 -1.91 17.24
N ALA A 25 4.43 -3.18 17.38
CA ALA A 25 4.60 -3.86 18.66
C ALA A 25 5.81 -3.37 19.47
N LYS A 26 6.56 -2.35 18.98
CA LYS A 26 7.79 -1.82 19.59
C LYS A 26 8.81 -2.93 19.92
N SER A 27 8.83 -3.99 19.10
CA SER A 27 9.79 -5.10 19.25
C SER A 27 11.20 -4.70 18.84
N ILE A 28 11.29 -3.61 18.08
CA ILE A 28 12.54 -2.91 17.72
C ILE A 28 12.63 -1.69 18.66
N PRO A 29 13.81 -1.34 19.18
CA PRO A 29 13.96 -0.17 20.05
C PRO A 29 13.55 1.11 19.31
N ILE A 30 12.37 1.62 19.68
CA ILE A 30 11.80 2.89 19.21
C ILE A 30 11.72 3.83 20.42
N PRO A 31 12.05 5.13 20.29
CA PRO A 31 11.89 6.08 21.38
C PRO A 31 10.48 6.05 21.97
N ALA A 32 10.37 5.95 23.29
CA ALA A 32 9.07 5.86 23.97
C ALA A 32 8.22 7.13 23.80
N SER A 33 8.85 8.27 23.53
CA SER A 33 8.21 9.56 23.29
C SER A 33 7.51 9.68 21.93
N LEU A 34 7.80 8.78 20.98
CA LEU A 34 7.22 8.83 19.64
C LEU A 34 5.80 8.26 19.68
N ASP A 35 4.82 9.10 19.39
CA ASP A 35 3.44 8.67 19.21
C ASP A 35 3.28 7.98 17.85
N MET A 36 2.76 6.76 17.86
CA MET A 36 2.72 5.89 16.69
C MET A 36 1.39 5.17 16.62
N TYR A 37 0.76 5.24 15.45
CA TYR A 37 -0.48 4.53 15.16
C TYR A 37 -0.27 3.56 14.01
N PHE A 38 -0.70 2.31 14.20
CA PHE A 38 -0.69 1.30 13.15
C PHE A 38 -2.11 0.87 12.83
N LEU A 39 -2.50 1.11 11.57
CA LEU A 39 -3.78 0.67 11.05
C LEU A 39 -3.63 -0.76 10.49
N ASP A 40 -4.08 -1.76 11.26
CA ASP A 40 -3.93 -3.18 10.91
C ASP A 40 -5.25 -3.96 10.88
N SER A 41 -6.33 -3.34 11.35
CA SER A 41 -7.62 -3.98 11.56
C SER A 41 -8.78 -3.04 11.29
N GLU A 42 -9.89 -3.65 10.86
CA GLU A 42 -11.16 -2.95 10.70
C GLU A 42 -11.71 -2.48 12.05
N TYR A 43 -12.47 -1.38 12.04
CA TYR A 43 -13.14 -0.94 13.26
C TYR A 43 -14.17 -2.01 13.69
N PRO A 44 -14.31 -2.30 15.00
CA PRO A 44 -15.23 -3.33 15.48
C PRO A 44 -16.68 -3.02 15.10
N ALA A 45 -17.48 -4.05 14.82
CA ALA A 45 -18.91 -3.91 14.57
C ALA A 45 -19.62 -3.62 15.91
N ARG A 46 -19.96 -2.36 16.15
CA ARG A 46 -20.64 -1.87 17.35
C ARG A 46 -22.02 -1.29 17.00
N ASP A 47 -23.01 -1.66 17.79
CA ASP A 47 -24.40 -1.23 17.70
C ASP A 47 -24.71 0.05 18.49
N ASP A 48 -23.82 0.43 19.40
CA ASP A 48 -23.96 1.60 20.27
C ASP A 48 -23.30 2.88 19.72
N ILE A 49 -22.46 2.77 18.68
CA ILE A 49 -21.65 3.88 18.17
C ILE A 49 -21.85 4.07 16.66
N THR A 50 -22.05 5.32 16.27
CA THR A 50 -22.13 5.75 14.86
C THR A 50 -20.76 5.89 14.21
N ALA A 51 -20.67 5.86 12.87
CA ALA A 51 -19.39 6.07 12.19
C ALA A 51 -18.72 7.40 12.55
N LEU A 52 -19.49 8.49 12.70
CA LEU A 52 -18.96 9.79 13.11
C LEU A 52 -18.39 9.75 14.53
N GLN A 53 -19.15 9.17 15.47
CA GLN A 53 -18.70 9.00 16.85
C GLN A 53 -17.48 8.09 16.94
N ALA A 54 -17.40 7.01 16.15
CA ALA A 54 -16.25 6.10 16.14
C ALA A 54 -14.94 6.79 15.74
N VAL A 55 -15.00 7.79 14.85
CA VAL A 55 -13.83 8.60 14.46
C VAL A 55 -13.45 9.57 15.57
N MET A 56 -14.44 10.18 16.22
CA MET A 56 -14.23 11.12 17.33
C MET A 56 -13.93 10.43 18.67
N GLU A 57 -14.16 9.12 18.79
CA GLU A 57 -13.85 8.31 19.97
C GLU A 57 -12.33 8.10 20.05
N SER A 58 -11.63 9.19 20.36
CA SER A 58 -10.21 9.29 20.63
C SER A 58 -9.96 9.91 22.01
N ASN A 59 -10.82 9.57 22.97
CA ASN A 59 -10.76 10.09 24.34
C ASN A 59 -9.41 9.82 25.02
N ASP A 60 -8.67 8.79 24.59
CA ASP A 60 -7.39 8.43 25.19
C ASP A 60 -6.28 9.46 24.93
N GLU A 61 -6.23 10.09 23.74
CA GLU A 61 -5.22 11.12 23.44
C GLU A 61 -5.53 12.43 24.16
N ILE A 62 -6.80 12.84 24.21
CA ILE A 62 -7.25 14.02 24.96
C ILE A 62 -6.93 13.82 26.44
N ALA A 63 -7.32 12.68 27.02
CA ALA A 63 -7.05 12.38 28.42
C ALA A 63 -5.55 12.32 28.73
N HIS A 64 -4.73 11.76 27.84
CA HIS A 64 -3.28 11.71 28.01
C HIS A 64 -2.62 13.09 27.88
N LEU A 65 -3.09 13.93 26.95
CA LEU A 65 -2.61 15.31 26.80
C LEU A 65 -3.01 16.17 28.00
N GLU A 66 -4.22 16.01 28.52
CA GLU A 66 -4.67 16.64 29.76
C GLU A 66 -3.82 16.17 30.96
N GLU A 67 -3.54 14.87 31.08
CA GLU A 67 -2.68 14.34 32.13
C GLU A 67 -1.25 14.88 32.04
N LYS A 68 -0.68 14.93 30.82
CA LYS A 68 0.66 15.47 30.58
C LYS A 68 0.73 16.97 30.83
N ALA A 69 -0.31 17.73 30.48
CA ALA A 69 -0.42 19.14 30.81
C ALA A 69 -0.44 19.35 32.33
N ASN A 70 -1.19 18.53 33.07
CA ASN A 70 -1.21 18.57 34.53
C ASN A 70 0.16 18.25 35.13
N GLN A 71 0.84 17.20 34.66
CA GLN A 71 2.20 16.84 35.12
C GLN A 71 3.21 17.97 34.87
N LEU A 72 3.15 18.62 33.71
CA LEU A 72 4.03 19.75 33.39
C LEU A 72 3.71 21.00 34.21
N ASN A 73 2.43 21.28 34.46
CA ASN A 73 2.00 22.35 35.37
C ASN A 73 2.51 22.11 36.79
N ASP A 74 2.45 20.87 37.28
CA ASP A 74 2.96 20.49 38.61
C ASP A 74 4.49 20.62 38.66
N ALA A 75 5.20 20.18 37.62
CA ALA A 75 6.66 20.29 37.53
C ALA A 75 7.15 21.75 37.43
N MET A 76 6.32 22.66 36.91
CA MET A 76 6.65 24.08 36.80
C MET A 76 6.83 24.76 38.18
N ALA A 77 6.17 24.24 39.21
CA ALA A 77 6.27 24.75 40.58
C ALA A 77 7.63 24.47 41.26
N GLU A 78 8.34 23.42 40.83
CA GLU A 78 9.62 22.98 41.40
C GLU A 78 10.83 23.29 40.50
N ALA A 79 10.59 23.78 39.29
CA ALA A 79 11.60 24.04 38.25
C ALA A 79 12.32 25.40 38.39
N ASP A 80 13.55 25.49 37.88
CA ASP A 80 14.30 26.75 37.77
C ASP A 80 13.87 27.60 36.55
N GLU A 81 14.30 28.87 36.46
CA GLU A 81 13.86 29.80 35.38
C GLU A 81 14.11 29.25 33.95
N ALA A 82 15.19 28.47 33.77
CA ALA A 82 15.52 27.89 32.46
C ALA A 82 14.56 26.73 32.12
N GLN A 83 14.30 25.83 33.08
CA GLN A 83 13.35 24.73 32.93
C GLN A 83 11.91 25.23 32.81
N GLN A 84 11.53 26.29 33.52
CA GLN A 84 10.22 26.91 33.40
C GLN A 84 9.95 27.41 31.97
N THR A 85 10.95 27.96 31.30
CA THR A 85 10.82 28.42 29.90
C THR A 85 10.58 27.25 28.94
N GLU A 86 11.25 26.11 29.15
CA GLU A 86 11.10 24.90 28.34
C GLU A 86 9.76 24.18 28.59
N ILE A 87 9.33 24.13 29.86
CA ILE A 87 8.02 23.62 30.28
C ILE A 87 6.90 24.48 29.69
N GLN A 88 7.02 25.81 29.75
CA GLN A 88 6.05 26.75 29.18
C GLN A 88 5.88 26.53 27.67
N THR A 89 7.00 26.40 26.93
CA THR A 89 6.98 26.12 25.49
C THR A 89 6.29 24.78 25.18
N SER A 90 6.54 23.77 26.02
CA SER A 90 5.92 22.44 25.88
C SER A 90 4.42 22.46 26.22
N LEU A 91 4.02 23.23 27.23
CA LEU A 91 2.62 23.44 27.62
C LEU A 91 1.85 24.17 26.53
N GLU A 92 2.42 25.22 25.94
CA GLU A 92 1.83 25.93 24.80
C GLU A 92 1.56 24.97 23.63
N ALA A 93 2.53 24.11 23.28
CA ALA A 93 2.33 23.10 22.25
C ALA A 93 1.23 22.08 22.60
N ILE A 94 1.07 21.71 23.87
CA ILE A 94 0.02 20.79 24.33
C ILE A 94 -1.35 21.46 24.30
N TYR A 95 -1.48 22.70 24.78
CA TYR A 95 -2.75 23.44 24.73
C TYR A 95 -3.15 23.75 23.29
N ASP A 96 -2.21 24.12 22.41
CA ASP A 96 -2.47 24.27 20.97
C ASP A 96 -3.00 22.95 20.36
N ARG A 97 -2.47 21.80 20.81
CA ARG A 97 -2.93 20.48 20.37
C ARG A 97 -4.32 20.15 20.94
N LEU A 98 -4.60 20.46 22.20
CA LEU A 98 -5.91 20.30 22.81
C LEU A 98 -6.96 21.19 22.14
N ASP A 99 -6.62 22.43 21.77
CA ASP A 99 -7.47 23.34 21.02
C ASP A 99 -7.74 22.84 19.60
N GLN A 100 -6.77 22.21 18.94
CA GLN A 100 -7.01 21.51 17.65
C GLN A 100 -7.94 20.31 17.82
N LEU A 101 -7.87 19.61 18.95
CA LEU A 101 -8.73 18.49 19.31
C LEU A 101 -10.08 18.94 19.90
N ASP A 102 -10.29 20.24 20.08
CA ASP A 102 -11.47 20.80 20.72
C ASP A 102 -12.77 20.37 20.02
N ALA A 103 -13.77 20.06 20.84
CA ALA A 103 -15.01 19.41 20.43
C ALA A 103 -15.80 20.23 19.40
N SER A 104 -15.60 21.54 19.38
CA SER A 104 -16.28 22.48 18.46
C SER A 104 -15.85 22.32 17.00
N THR A 105 -14.60 21.93 16.73
CA THR A 105 -14.08 21.72 15.36
C THR A 105 -13.87 20.24 15.02
N ALA A 106 -13.77 19.38 16.04
CA ALA A 106 -13.60 17.94 15.89
C ALA A 106 -14.66 17.30 14.97
N GLU A 107 -15.93 17.64 15.17
CA GLU A 107 -17.03 17.09 14.35
C GLU A 107 -16.92 17.50 12.88
N ALA A 108 -16.55 18.76 12.61
CA ALA A 108 -16.36 19.26 11.25
C ALA A 108 -15.18 18.60 10.54
N ARG A 109 -14.06 18.38 11.26
CA ARG A 109 -12.89 17.66 10.73
C ARG A 109 -13.21 16.20 10.45
N ALA A 110 -13.82 15.50 11.41
CA ALA A 110 -14.24 14.11 11.25
C ALA A 110 -15.21 13.93 10.08
N THR A 111 -16.18 14.84 9.93
CA THR A 111 -17.12 14.87 8.80
C THR A 111 -16.40 15.05 7.48
N THR A 112 -15.41 15.94 7.41
CA THR A 112 -14.63 16.20 6.19
C THR A 112 -13.83 14.97 5.75
N ILE A 113 -13.16 14.31 6.71
CA ILE A 113 -12.38 13.08 6.46
C ILE A 113 -13.31 11.95 6.01
N LEU A 114 -14.42 11.71 6.72
CA LEU A 114 -15.39 10.67 6.36
C LEU A 114 -16.01 10.94 4.98
N HIS A 115 -16.35 12.19 4.67
CA HIS A 115 -16.87 12.56 3.36
C HIS A 115 -15.86 12.29 2.25
N GLY A 116 -14.59 12.66 2.47
CA GLY A 116 -13.49 12.36 1.54
C GLY A 116 -13.28 10.87 1.28
N LEU A 117 -13.50 10.04 2.30
CA LEU A 117 -13.48 8.58 2.20
C LEU A 117 -14.79 7.96 1.65
N GLY A 118 -15.73 8.80 1.18
CA GLY A 118 -16.95 8.38 0.50
C GLY A 118 -18.16 8.13 1.39
N PHE A 119 -18.14 8.53 2.67
CA PHE A 119 -19.32 8.45 3.53
C PHE A 119 -20.30 9.58 3.22
N THR A 120 -21.58 9.24 3.14
CA THR A 120 -22.65 10.24 3.09
C THR A 120 -23.06 10.66 4.50
N ILE A 121 -23.72 11.81 4.64
CA ILE A 121 -24.24 12.28 5.94
C ILE A 121 -25.16 11.23 6.60
N ALA A 122 -25.95 10.51 5.81
CA ALA A 122 -26.78 9.43 6.32
C ALA A 122 -25.94 8.29 6.91
N MET A 123 -24.88 7.89 6.20
CA MET A 123 -23.96 6.83 6.66
C MET A 123 -23.16 7.25 7.90
N MET A 124 -22.77 8.52 8.01
CA MET A 124 -22.06 9.01 9.21
C MET A 124 -22.88 8.81 10.50
N ASN A 125 -24.20 8.83 10.38
CA ASN A 125 -25.16 8.63 11.48
C ASN A 125 -25.61 7.17 11.66
N GLN A 126 -25.14 6.25 10.81
CA GLN A 126 -25.39 4.81 10.96
C GLN A 126 -24.42 4.18 11.95
N THR A 127 -24.88 3.14 12.63
CA THR A 127 -24.05 2.39 13.59
C THR A 127 -23.01 1.55 12.87
N THR A 128 -21.87 1.32 13.52
CA THR A 128 -20.76 0.62 12.85
C THR A 128 -21.06 -0.84 12.50
N CYS A 129 -22.00 -1.50 13.21
CA CYS A 129 -22.43 -2.86 12.91
C CYS A 129 -23.23 -3.00 11.60
N GLU A 130 -23.80 -1.91 11.07
CA GLU A 130 -24.50 -1.90 9.77
C GLU A 130 -23.53 -1.90 8.59
N PHE A 131 -22.26 -1.58 8.82
CA PHE A 131 -21.24 -1.52 7.79
C PHE A 131 -20.59 -2.88 7.51
N SER A 132 -20.39 -3.17 6.22
CA SER A 132 -19.51 -4.25 5.79
C SER A 132 -18.08 -4.03 6.27
N GLY A 133 -17.25 -5.08 6.35
CA GLY A 133 -15.86 -4.96 6.79
C GLY A 133 -15.03 -3.92 6.03
N GLY A 134 -15.22 -3.78 4.72
CA GLY A 134 -14.55 -2.74 3.92
C GLY A 134 -14.91 -1.31 4.34
N TRP A 135 -16.19 -1.07 4.68
CA TRP A 135 -16.63 0.23 5.21
C TRP A 135 -16.11 0.45 6.63
N ARG A 136 -16.06 -0.59 7.48
CA ARG A 136 -15.45 -0.51 8.83
C ARG A 136 -13.93 -0.28 8.78
N MET A 137 -13.26 -0.79 7.75
CA MET A 137 -11.85 -0.46 7.47
C MET A 137 -11.70 1.02 7.10
N ARG A 138 -12.61 1.60 6.31
CA ARG A 138 -12.62 3.04 6.04
C ARG A 138 -12.86 3.89 7.28
N VAL A 139 -13.72 3.45 8.21
CA VAL A 139 -13.89 4.12 9.52
C VAL A 139 -12.58 4.09 10.30
N SER A 140 -11.90 2.94 10.34
CA SER A 140 -10.60 2.77 11.01
C SER A 140 -9.53 3.69 10.40
N LEU A 141 -9.49 3.79 9.06
CA LEU A 141 -8.63 4.75 8.36
C LEU A 141 -9.00 6.20 8.69
N ALA A 142 -10.29 6.55 8.69
CA ALA A 142 -10.74 7.90 9.04
C ALA A 142 -10.29 8.29 10.45
N ARG A 143 -10.39 7.36 11.41
CA ARG A 143 -9.90 7.52 12.78
C ARG A 143 -8.39 7.74 12.82
N ALA A 144 -7.62 6.93 12.09
CA ALA A 144 -6.16 7.09 12.01
C ALA A 144 -5.74 8.46 11.46
N LEU A 145 -6.45 8.96 10.44
CA LEU A 145 -6.21 10.28 9.86
C LEU A 145 -6.65 11.42 10.79
N PHE A 146 -7.71 11.22 11.57
CA PHE A 146 -8.22 12.20 12.53
C PHE A 146 -7.29 12.36 13.74
N LEU A 147 -6.73 11.25 14.23
CA LEU A 147 -5.74 11.23 15.32
C LEU A 147 -4.47 11.99 14.95
N GLU A 148 -4.03 11.93 13.69
CA GLU A 148 -2.77 12.56 13.25
C GLU A 148 -1.56 12.22 14.16
N PRO A 149 -1.22 10.94 14.33
CA PRO A 149 -0.06 10.54 15.12
C PRO A 149 1.25 11.09 14.51
N GLU A 150 2.29 11.27 15.34
CA GLU A 150 3.62 11.65 14.83
C GLU A 150 4.19 10.65 13.84
N PHE A 151 3.88 9.36 14.04
CA PHE A 151 4.25 8.28 13.14
C PHE A 151 3.05 7.41 12.74
N LEU A 152 2.59 7.57 11.51
CA LEU A 152 1.48 6.80 10.94
C LEU A 152 1.98 5.61 10.09
N LEU A 153 1.50 4.41 10.42
CA LEU A 153 1.75 3.16 9.69
C LEU A 153 0.47 2.67 8.99
N LEU A 154 0.51 2.53 7.65
CA LEU A 154 -0.64 2.07 6.85
C LEU A 154 -0.28 0.84 5.99
N ASP A 155 -0.97 -0.27 6.17
CA ASP A 155 -0.79 -1.46 5.32
C ASP A 155 -1.87 -1.50 4.22
N GLU A 156 -1.45 -1.26 2.97
CA GLU A 156 -2.31 -1.26 1.77
C GLU A 156 -3.62 -0.46 1.87
N PRO A 157 -3.55 0.85 2.20
CA PRO A 157 -4.75 1.67 2.52
C PRO A 157 -5.72 1.84 1.33
N THR A 158 -5.28 1.57 0.10
CA THR A 158 -6.07 1.76 -1.12
C THR A 158 -7.00 0.58 -1.48
N ASN A 159 -6.82 -0.61 -0.89
CA ASN A 159 -7.49 -1.84 -1.35
C ASN A 159 -9.03 -1.83 -1.22
N HIS A 160 -9.55 -1.10 -0.26
CA HIS A 160 -11.00 -1.01 0.00
C HIS A 160 -11.58 0.35 -0.41
N LEU A 161 -10.80 1.15 -1.13
CA LEU A 161 -11.17 2.47 -1.60
C LEU A 161 -11.61 2.42 -3.07
N ASP A 162 -12.62 3.20 -3.39
CA ASP A 162 -12.99 3.53 -4.77
C ASP A 162 -12.09 4.65 -5.28
N MET A 163 -12.06 4.83 -6.60
CA MET A 163 -11.14 5.76 -7.26
C MET A 163 -11.21 7.18 -6.68
N ASP A 164 -12.42 7.70 -6.45
CA ASP A 164 -12.60 9.04 -5.88
C ASP A 164 -12.00 9.16 -4.46
N ALA A 165 -12.19 8.14 -3.62
CA ALA A 165 -11.62 8.10 -2.27
C ALA A 165 -10.10 7.89 -2.29
N VAL A 166 -9.55 7.13 -3.26
CA VAL A 166 -8.11 6.99 -3.44
C VAL A 166 -7.48 8.33 -3.81
N LEU A 167 -8.07 9.06 -4.77
CA LEU A 167 -7.58 10.37 -5.18
C LEU A 167 -7.64 11.40 -4.04
N TRP A 168 -8.72 11.39 -3.26
CA TRP A 168 -8.82 12.23 -2.07
C TRP A 168 -7.74 11.87 -1.03
N LEU A 169 -7.54 10.58 -0.77
CA LEU A 169 -6.52 10.12 0.18
C LEU A 169 -5.10 10.47 -0.28
N GLU A 170 -4.84 10.36 -1.57
CA GLU A 170 -3.57 10.75 -2.20
C GLU A 170 -3.28 12.24 -1.96
N ASP A 171 -4.25 13.10 -2.26
CA ASP A 171 -4.13 14.55 -2.03
C ASP A 171 -3.93 14.87 -0.53
N TYR A 172 -4.72 14.23 0.34
CA TYR A 172 -4.63 14.39 1.79
C TYR A 172 -3.26 13.99 2.35
N LEU A 173 -2.76 12.81 1.97
CA LEU A 173 -1.47 12.30 2.45
C LEU A 173 -0.27 12.97 1.79
N SER A 174 -0.42 13.56 0.60
CA SER A 174 0.65 14.34 -0.03
C SER A 174 1.04 15.56 0.81
N ASN A 175 0.07 16.13 1.52
CA ASN A 175 0.23 17.27 2.43
C ASN A 175 0.54 16.84 3.89
N TRP A 176 0.69 15.54 4.16
CA TRP A 176 1.04 15.04 5.47
C TRP A 176 2.43 15.54 5.90
N ASN A 177 2.49 16.22 7.03
CA ASN A 177 3.69 16.87 7.58
C ASN A 177 4.36 16.07 8.70
N LYS A 178 3.77 14.94 9.11
CA LYS A 178 4.31 13.99 10.10
C LYS A 178 4.98 12.80 9.41
N ILE A 179 5.49 11.83 10.16
CA ILE A 179 6.14 10.66 9.59
C ILE A 179 5.06 9.71 9.08
N LEU A 180 5.13 9.34 7.80
CA LEU A 180 4.24 8.37 7.18
C LEU A 180 5.05 7.20 6.67
N PHE A 181 4.67 5.97 7.02
CA PHE A 181 5.27 4.76 6.48
C PHE A 181 4.17 3.79 6.05
N PHE A 182 4.13 3.46 4.77
CA PHE A 182 3.01 2.71 4.23
C PHE A 182 3.44 1.70 3.18
N VAL A 183 2.68 0.62 3.06
CA VAL A 183 2.79 -0.33 1.95
C VAL A 183 1.73 0.00 0.93
N CYS A 184 2.12 0.11 -0.34
CA CYS A 184 1.19 0.30 -1.45
C CYS A 184 1.73 -0.36 -2.71
N HIS A 185 0.82 -0.89 -3.53
CA HIS A 185 1.13 -1.50 -4.83
C HIS A 185 0.80 -0.59 -6.01
N SER A 186 0.16 0.56 -5.77
CA SER A 186 -0.16 1.55 -6.80
C SER A 186 1.04 2.46 -7.07
N GLN A 187 1.49 2.52 -8.32
CA GLN A 187 2.62 3.36 -8.75
C GLN A 187 2.25 4.84 -8.67
N ASP A 188 1.06 5.21 -9.14
CA ASP A 188 0.59 6.61 -9.16
C ASP A 188 0.51 7.16 -7.72
N PHE A 189 -0.07 6.40 -6.81
CA PHE A 189 -0.17 6.79 -5.40
C PHE A 189 1.21 6.98 -4.74
N MET A 190 2.14 6.04 -4.98
CA MET A 190 3.51 6.18 -4.49
C MET A 190 4.22 7.37 -5.13
N ASN A 191 3.94 7.69 -6.39
CA ASN A 191 4.57 8.82 -7.07
C ASN A 191 4.14 10.17 -6.50
N SER A 192 2.88 10.31 -6.08
CA SER A 192 2.35 11.55 -5.52
C SER A 192 2.63 11.72 -4.03
N VAL A 193 2.60 10.64 -3.24
CA VAL A 193 2.74 10.71 -1.78
C VAL A 193 4.18 10.55 -1.31
N CYS A 194 4.97 9.64 -1.89
CA CYS A 194 6.28 9.28 -1.35
C CYS A 194 7.32 10.38 -1.54
N THR A 195 8.11 10.60 -0.48
CA THR A 195 9.39 11.34 -0.54
C THR A 195 10.58 10.40 -0.59
N HIS A 196 10.41 9.18 -0.10
CA HIS A 196 11.42 8.15 -0.02
C HIS A 196 10.77 6.79 -0.28
N ILE A 197 11.54 5.88 -0.90
CA ILE A 197 11.16 4.49 -1.10
C ILE A 197 12.08 3.61 -0.26
N VAL A 198 11.49 2.77 0.57
CA VAL A 198 12.19 1.73 1.32
C VAL A 198 11.88 0.42 0.65
N ARG A 199 12.90 -0.30 0.19
CA ARG A 199 12.73 -1.62 -0.40
C ARG A 199 13.29 -2.69 0.51
N LEU A 200 12.52 -3.75 0.70
CA LEU A 200 13.03 -4.99 1.26
C LEU A 200 13.72 -5.81 0.17
N ASP A 201 15.04 -5.93 0.28
CA ASP A 201 15.87 -6.77 -0.56
C ASP A 201 15.90 -8.19 0.00
N MET A 202 15.35 -9.15 -0.75
CA MET A 202 15.21 -10.53 -0.30
C MET A 202 16.53 -11.31 -0.40
N THR A 203 17.42 -10.92 -1.30
CA THR A 203 18.73 -11.55 -1.47
C THR A 203 19.60 -11.32 -0.25
N TYR A 204 19.61 -10.09 0.25
CA TYR A 204 20.46 -9.69 1.36
C TYR A 204 19.72 -9.59 2.70
N LYS A 205 18.39 -9.73 2.70
CA LYS A 205 17.50 -9.48 3.86
C LYS A 205 17.75 -8.12 4.49
N LYS A 206 17.93 -7.10 3.65
CA LYS A 206 18.25 -5.72 4.06
C LYS A 206 17.22 -4.75 3.53
N LEU A 207 17.05 -3.65 4.27
CA LEU A 207 16.28 -2.50 3.82
C LEU A 207 17.20 -1.55 3.04
N ARG A 208 16.86 -1.29 1.77
CA ARG A 208 17.52 -0.29 0.93
C ARG A 208 16.67 0.96 0.87
N TYR A 209 17.31 2.11 1.00
CA TYR A 209 16.66 3.42 1.03
C TYR A 209 16.97 4.18 -0.26
N TYR A 210 15.93 4.73 -0.87
CA TYR A 210 16.00 5.55 -2.08
C TYR A 210 15.30 6.87 -1.79
N SER A 211 15.94 7.98 -2.16
CA SER A 211 15.32 9.31 -2.07
C SER A 211 14.56 9.61 -3.36
N GLY A 212 13.40 10.26 -3.23
CA GLY A 212 12.49 10.55 -4.33
C GLY A 212 11.28 9.61 -4.37
N ASN A 213 10.53 9.75 -5.45
CA ASN A 213 9.30 9.01 -5.71
C ASN A 213 9.56 7.64 -6.37
N TYR A 214 8.49 6.93 -6.74
CA TYR A 214 8.60 5.58 -7.32
C TYR A 214 9.37 5.57 -8.64
N ASP A 215 9.12 6.53 -9.54
CA ASP A 215 9.81 6.61 -10.83
C ASP A 215 11.32 6.84 -10.67
N THR A 216 11.69 7.74 -9.75
CA THR A 216 13.08 8.02 -9.40
C THR A 216 13.76 6.76 -8.86
N TYR A 217 13.06 6.00 -8.01
CA TYR A 217 13.52 4.71 -7.52
C TYR A 217 13.75 3.71 -8.66
N VAL A 218 12.80 3.55 -9.59
CA VAL A 218 12.92 2.60 -10.71
C VAL A 218 14.14 2.92 -11.58
N GLN A 219 14.35 4.20 -11.89
CA GLN A 219 15.53 4.64 -12.67
C GLN A 219 16.83 4.39 -11.89
N THR A 220 16.89 4.84 -10.64
CA THR A 220 18.08 4.67 -9.78
C THR A 220 18.46 3.21 -9.61
N ARG A 221 17.46 2.34 -9.41
CA ARG A 221 17.67 0.89 -9.31
C ARG A 221 18.23 0.34 -10.62
N ARG A 222 17.64 0.68 -11.77
CA ARG A 222 18.12 0.20 -13.08
C ARG A 222 19.58 0.56 -13.30
N ASP A 223 19.97 1.77 -12.95
CA ASP A 223 21.36 2.23 -13.08
C ASP A 223 22.31 1.48 -12.13
N GLN A 224 21.89 1.28 -10.87
CA GLN A 224 22.65 0.49 -9.90
C GLN A 224 22.81 -0.97 -10.33
N ASP A 225 21.72 -1.60 -10.80
CA ASP A 225 21.71 -2.99 -11.27
C ASP A 225 22.60 -3.13 -12.52
N MET A 226 22.58 -2.17 -13.44
CA MET A 226 23.48 -2.15 -14.60
C MET A 226 24.96 -2.05 -14.21
N VAL A 227 25.30 -1.19 -13.25
CA VAL A 227 26.67 -1.05 -12.74
C VAL A 227 27.12 -2.33 -12.04
N GLN A 228 26.27 -2.88 -11.17
CA GLN A 228 26.54 -4.12 -10.44
C GLN A 228 26.69 -5.31 -11.40
N MET A 229 25.85 -5.42 -12.44
CA MET A 229 25.95 -6.49 -13.44
C MET A 229 27.29 -6.41 -14.20
N ARG A 230 27.72 -5.21 -14.61
CA ARG A 230 29.02 -5.04 -15.29
C ARG A 230 30.20 -5.43 -14.41
N GLN A 231 30.15 -5.07 -13.13
CA GLN A 231 31.18 -5.47 -12.15
C GLN A 231 31.20 -6.98 -11.97
N TYR A 232 30.03 -7.59 -11.79
CA TYR A 232 29.87 -9.04 -11.71
C TYR A 232 30.45 -9.75 -12.95
N GLU A 233 30.09 -9.32 -14.15
CA GLU A 233 30.58 -9.91 -15.40
C GLU A 233 32.10 -9.73 -15.58
N ALA A 234 32.67 -8.61 -15.14
CA ALA A 234 34.11 -8.40 -15.16
C ALA A 234 34.83 -9.34 -14.18
N GLU A 235 34.33 -9.46 -12.95
CA GLU A 235 34.86 -10.39 -11.95
C GLU A 235 34.76 -11.85 -12.39
N GLN A 236 33.62 -12.26 -12.96
CA GLN A 236 33.45 -13.63 -13.47
C GLN A 236 34.39 -13.92 -14.65
N ARG A 237 34.61 -12.95 -15.55
CA ARG A 237 35.61 -13.09 -16.62
C ARG A 237 37.01 -13.25 -16.06
N ASP A 238 37.44 -12.38 -15.15
CA ASP A 238 38.74 -12.49 -14.46
C ASP A 238 38.92 -13.86 -13.79
N ILE A 239 37.90 -14.33 -13.08
CA ILE A 239 37.91 -15.64 -12.40
C ILE A 239 38.03 -16.77 -13.42
N SER A 240 37.30 -16.71 -14.53
CA SER A 240 37.36 -17.71 -15.59
C SER A 240 38.75 -17.77 -16.23
N GLU A 241 39.37 -16.61 -16.52
CA GLU A 241 40.71 -16.54 -17.09
C GLU A 241 41.78 -17.07 -16.13
N ILE A 242 41.66 -16.77 -14.82
CA ILE A 242 42.57 -17.30 -13.81
C ILE A 242 42.42 -18.82 -13.69
N LYS A 243 41.18 -19.34 -13.67
CA LYS A 243 40.91 -20.78 -13.63
C LYS A 243 41.46 -21.50 -14.86
N ASP A 244 41.24 -20.95 -16.05
CA ASP A 244 41.76 -21.49 -17.30
C ASP A 244 43.29 -21.51 -17.32
N PHE A 245 43.93 -20.46 -16.80
CA PHE A 245 45.38 -20.40 -16.69
C PHE A 245 45.92 -21.47 -15.73
N ILE A 246 45.30 -21.64 -14.56
CA ILE A 246 45.68 -22.68 -13.60
C ILE A 246 45.51 -24.07 -14.23
N ALA A 247 44.40 -24.32 -14.93
CA ALA A 247 44.14 -25.58 -15.59
C ALA A 247 45.16 -25.90 -16.70
N ARG A 248 45.53 -24.92 -17.53
CA ARG A 248 46.49 -25.11 -18.63
C ARG A 248 47.94 -25.25 -18.17
N PHE A 249 48.33 -24.55 -17.11
CA PHE A 249 49.73 -24.41 -16.72
C PHE A 249 50.09 -25.03 -15.35
N GLY A 250 49.13 -25.65 -14.67
CA GLY A 250 49.32 -26.30 -13.36
C GLY A 250 50.28 -27.50 -13.35
N HIS A 251 50.49 -28.14 -14.50
CA HIS A 251 51.44 -29.25 -14.68
C HIS A 251 52.56 -28.95 -15.69
N GLY A 252 52.75 -27.65 -16.03
CA GLY A 252 53.75 -27.21 -17.00
C GLY A 252 55.16 -27.08 -16.43
N THR A 253 56.01 -26.28 -17.08
CA THR A 253 57.38 -26.00 -16.62
C THR A 253 57.39 -25.38 -15.20
N VAL A 254 58.43 -25.63 -14.40
CA VAL A 254 58.59 -25.13 -13.01
C VAL A 254 58.26 -23.63 -12.85
N LYS A 255 58.66 -22.80 -13.82
CA LYS A 255 58.35 -21.36 -13.84
C LYS A 255 56.84 -21.06 -13.96
N MET A 256 56.14 -21.83 -14.78
CA MET A 256 54.71 -21.69 -15.04
C MET A 256 53.87 -22.22 -13.87
N VAL A 257 54.29 -23.33 -13.25
CA VAL A 257 53.65 -23.88 -12.04
C VAL A 257 53.70 -22.86 -10.88
N ARG A 258 54.85 -22.20 -10.68
CA ARG A 258 54.98 -21.14 -9.65
C ARG A 258 54.08 -19.93 -9.93
N GLN A 259 53.84 -19.58 -11.20
CA GLN A 259 52.91 -18.52 -11.58
C GLN A 259 51.44 -18.94 -11.39
N ALA A 260 51.10 -20.20 -11.69
CA ALA A 260 49.77 -20.76 -11.45
C ALA A 260 49.43 -20.75 -9.95
N GLN A 261 50.34 -21.21 -9.08
CA GLN A 261 50.16 -21.17 -7.62
C GLN A 261 50.00 -19.74 -7.06
N ALA A 262 50.70 -18.75 -7.63
CA ALA A 262 50.54 -17.36 -7.22
C ALA A 262 49.15 -16.81 -7.58
N ARG A 263 48.63 -17.15 -8.77
CA ARG A 263 47.28 -16.77 -9.22
C ARG A 263 46.18 -17.53 -8.47
N GLU A 264 46.43 -18.78 -8.07
CA GLU A 264 45.54 -19.55 -7.22
C GLU A 264 45.38 -18.90 -5.84
N LYS A 265 46.48 -18.44 -5.23
CA LYS A 265 46.43 -17.69 -3.98
C LYS A 265 45.70 -16.34 -4.13
N LEU A 266 45.86 -15.66 -5.27
CA LEU A 266 45.12 -14.44 -5.59
C LEU A 266 43.61 -14.71 -5.70
N LEU A 267 43.23 -15.78 -6.39
CA LEU A 267 41.84 -16.20 -6.55
C LEU A 267 41.21 -16.55 -5.19
N ALA A 268 41.93 -17.29 -4.33
CA ALA A 268 41.49 -17.60 -2.98
C ALA A 268 41.24 -16.33 -2.16
N LYS A 269 42.14 -15.34 -2.24
CA LYS A 269 41.96 -14.03 -1.57
C LYS A 269 40.75 -13.26 -2.10
N LYS A 270 40.55 -13.23 -3.42
CA LYS A 270 39.35 -12.60 -4.03
C LYS A 270 38.05 -13.28 -3.60
N LEU A 271 38.06 -14.60 -3.43
CA LEU A 271 36.90 -15.35 -2.92
C LEU A 271 36.64 -15.07 -1.44
N GLU A 272 37.69 -14.92 -0.63
CA GLU A 272 37.60 -14.56 0.79
C GLU A 272 37.10 -13.12 1.02
N GLU A 273 37.50 -12.17 0.16
CA GLU A 273 37.06 -10.76 0.23
C GLU A 273 35.57 -10.57 -0.15
N GLY A 274 34.95 -11.59 -0.74
CA GLY A 274 33.56 -11.58 -1.17
C GLY A 274 33.40 -11.00 -2.57
N LEU A 275 32.86 -11.80 -3.49
CA LEU A 275 32.58 -11.35 -4.86
C LEU A 275 31.31 -10.50 -4.91
N THR A 276 31.26 -9.60 -5.89
CA THR A 276 30.04 -8.89 -6.23
C THR A 276 28.96 -9.93 -6.59
N SER A 277 27.76 -9.85 -5.98
CA SER A 277 26.68 -10.75 -6.38
C SER A 277 26.07 -10.29 -7.71
N GLN A 278 25.45 -11.22 -8.42
CA GLN A 278 24.53 -10.86 -9.49
C GLN A 278 23.39 -9.98 -8.93
N PRO A 279 22.93 -8.94 -9.66
CA PRO A 279 21.76 -8.17 -9.28
C PRO A 279 20.50 -9.04 -9.17
N GLU A 280 19.58 -8.64 -8.30
CA GLU A 280 18.28 -9.31 -8.16
C GLU A 280 17.41 -9.03 -9.40
N VAL A 281 17.08 -10.08 -10.14
CA VAL A 281 16.15 -10.02 -11.26
C VAL A 281 14.75 -10.31 -10.73
N ASP A 282 13.85 -9.34 -10.90
CA ASP A 282 12.44 -9.57 -10.59
C ASP A 282 11.89 -10.63 -11.55
N PRO A 283 11.04 -11.57 -11.09
CA PRO A 283 10.48 -12.60 -11.96
C PRO A 283 9.67 -11.97 -13.10
N ASP A 284 9.99 -12.36 -14.33
CA ASP A 284 9.21 -12.01 -15.51
C ASP A 284 7.98 -12.93 -15.57
N TRP A 285 6.80 -12.31 -15.55
CA TRP A 285 5.52 -13.00 -15.71
C TRP A 285 4.97 -12.71 -17.08
N ASP A 286 4.71 -13.75 -17.87
CA ASP A 286 3.98 -13.61 -19.12
C ASP A 286 2.48 -13.51 -18.83
N TRP A 287 1.95 -12.29 -18.93
CA TRP A 287 0.52 -11.98 -18.81
C TRP A 287 -0.17 -11.91 -20.17
N SER A 288 0.33 -12.61 -21.18
CA SER A 288 -0.30 -12.68 -22.49
C SER A 288 -1.65 -13.41 -22.42
N PHE A 289 -2.63 -12.86 -23.14
CA PHE A 289 -3.92 -13.49 -23.34
C PHE A 289 -3.97 -14.09 -24.75
N PRO A 290 -4.61 -15.27 -24.94
CA PRO A 290 -4.77 -15.84 -26.26
C PRO A 290 -5.63 -14.92 -27.14
N ASP A 291 -5.36 -14.93 -28.45
CA ASP A 291 -6.17 -14.20 -29.43
C ASP A 291 -7.62 -14.73 -29.41
N ALA A 292 -8.58 -13.81 -29.26
CA ALA A 292 -10.00 -14.12 -29.24
C ALA A 292 -10.54 -14.55 -30.62
N GLY A 293 -9.76 -14.36 -31.69
CA GLY A 293 -10.16 -14.66 -33.05
C GLY A 293 -11.21 -13.69 -33.58
N HIS A 294 -12.10 -14.16 -34.46
CA HIS A 294 -13.15 -13.34 -35.06
C HIS A 294 -14.55 -13.75 -34.60
N LEU A 295 -15.31 -12.80 -34.07
CA LEU A 295 -16.74 -12.96 -33.72
C LEU A 295 -17.58 -11.93 -34.49
N PRO A 296 -18.71 -12.35 -35.09
CA PRO A 296 -19.61 -11.41 -35.74
C PRO A 296 -20.33 -10.54 -34.71
N VAL A 297 -20.52 -9.26 -35.06
CA VAL A 297 -21.26 -8.25 -34.29
C VAL A 297 -22.77 -8.58 -34.33
N PRO A 298 -23.54 -8.35 -33.23
CA PRO A 298 -23.09 -7.85 -31.94
C PRO A 298 -22.43 -8.94 -31.08
N VAL A 299 -21.27 -8.61 -30.51
CA VAL A 299 -20.58 -9.52 -29.58
C VAL A 299 -21.35 -9.57 -28.26
N LEU A 300 -21.60 -8.41 -27.65
CA LEU A 300 -22.45 -8.24 -26.49
C LEU A 300 -23.21 -6.90 -26.57
N ALA A 301 -24.53 -6.94 -26.43
CA ALA A 301 -25.38 -5.75 -26.44
C ALA A 301 -26.40 -5.80 -25.29
N ILE A 302 -26.44 -4.73 -24.51
CA ILE A 302 -27.41 -4.44 -23.47
C ILE A 302 -28.40 -3.45 -24.06
N GLU A 303 -29.69 -3.81 -24.10
CA GLU A 303 -30.74 -3.00 -24.71
C GLU A 303 -31.85 -2.70 -23.69
N ASN A 304 -32.07 -1.42 -23.40
CA ASN A 304 -33.09 -0.91 -22.48
C ASN A 304 -33.14 -1.64 -21.13
N VAL A 305 -31.98 -2.01 -20.58
CA VAL A 305 -31.93 -2.82 -19.37
C VAL A 305 -32.24 -1.96 -18.14
N SER A 306 -33.23 -2.43 -17.37
CA SER A 306 -33.44 -2.01 -15.99
C SER A 306 -33.20 -3.18 -15.04
N PHE A 307 -32.71 -2.89 -13.83
CA PHE A 307 -32.48 -3.92 -12.82
C PHE A 307 -32.59 -3.37 -11.39
N ASN A 308 -33.20 -4.16 -10.52
CA ASN A 308 -33.17 -4.02 -9.07
C ASN A 308 -33.10 -5.39 -8.40
N TYR A 309 -32.46 -5.47 -7.24
CA TYR A 309 -32.58 -6.66 -6.39
C TYR A 309 -34.00 -6.73 -5.79
N PRO A 310 -34.50 -7.93 -5.42
CA PRO A 310 -35.80 -8.07 -4.77
C PRO A 310 -35.92 -7.16 -3.53
N GLY A 311 -36.93 -6.27 -3.53
CA GLY A 311 -37.14 -5.29 -2.44
C GLY A 311 -36.14 -4.12 -2.41
N GLY A 312 -35.19 -4.05 -3.34
CA GLY A 312 -34.18 -3.00 -3.44
C GLY A 312 -34.56 -1.85 -4.38
N LYS A 313 -33.80 -0.76 -4.27
CA LYS A 313 -33.86 0.39 -5.19
C LYS A 313 -33.45 -0.02 -6.60
N GLU A 314 -34.01 0.67 -7.61
CA GLU A 314 -33.57 0.55 -9.00
C GLU A 314 -32.11 0.98 -9.15
N LEU A 315 -31.25 0.04 -9.54
CA LEU A 315 -29.82 0.25 -9.79
C LEU A 315 -29.58 0.77 -11.21
N TYR A 316 -30.32 0.22 -12.18
CA TYR A 316 -30.23 0.58 -13.59
C TYR A 316 -31.60 0.89 -14.13
N SER A 317 -31.71 1.95 -14.95
CA SER A 317 -32.94 2.34 -15.61
C SER A 317 -32.65 2.63 -17.09
N LYS A 318 -33.20 1.83 -18.00
CA LYS A 318 -33.08 1.98 -19.47
C LYS A 318 -31.63 2.15 -19.95
N VAL A 319 -30.74 1.25 -19.53
CA VAL A 319 -29.34 1.28 -19.95
C VAL A 319 -29.18 0.60 -21.31
N ASP A 320 -28.54 1.30 -22.25
CA ASP A 320 -28.11 0.77 -23.54
C ASP A 320 -26.57 0.80 -23.61
N PHE A 321 -25.94 -0.34 -23.91
CA PHE A 321 -24.49 -0.47 -23.92
C PHE A 321 -24.03 -1.64 -24.80
N GLY A 322 -23.04 -1.42 -25.66
CA GLY A 322 -22.48 -2.44 -26.55
C GLY A 322 -20.98 -2.63 -26.32
N VAL A 323 -20.51 -3.87 -26.48
CA VAL A 323 -19.09 -4.23 -26.43
C VAL A 323 -18.76 -5.05 -27.68
N ASP A 324 -17.68 -4.66 -28.36
CA ASP A 324 -17.07 -5.39 -29.48
C ASP A 324 -15.73 -6.02 -29.05
N LEU A 325 -15.12 -6.84 -29.91
CA LEU A 325 -13.86 -7.53 -29.60
C LEU A 325 -12.66 -6.62 -29.31
N GLN A 326 -12.67 -5.40 -29.83
CA GLN A 326 -11.59 -4.42 -29.62
C GLN A 326 -11.91 -3.42 -28.52
N THR A 327 -13.10 -3.47 -27.92
CA THR A 327 -13.53 -2.50 -26.94
C THR A 327 -12.80 -2.72 -25.61
N ARG A 328 -12.18 -1.67 -25.08
CA ARG A 328 -11.65 -1.62 -23.71
C ARG A 328 -12.54 -0.70 -22.89
N VAL A 329 -13.14 -1.23 -21.83
CA VAL A 329 -14.08 -0.48 -20.99
C VAL A 329 -13.63 -0.54 -19.54
N ALA A 330 -13.53 0.64 -18.91
CA ALA A 330 -13.37 0.77 -17.48
C ALA A 330 -14.73 1.17 -16.88
N LEU A 331 -15.22 0.40 -15.91
CA LEU A 331 -16.42 0.72 -15.15
C LEU A 331 -16.02 1.48 -13.88
N VAL A 332 -16.32 2.77 -13.85
CA VAL A 332 -16.03 3.67 -12.72
C VAL A 332 -17.30 4.06 -11.98
N GLY A 333 -17.16 4.39 -10.71
CA GLY A 333 -18.26 4.82 -9.84
C GLY A 333 -18.05 4.36 -8.40
N PRO A 334 -18.87 4.84 -7.46
CA PRO A 334 -18.68 4.56 -6.04
C PRO A 334 -18.92 3.10 -5.69
N ASN A 335 -18.43 2.68 -4.52
CA ASN A 335 -18.75 1.36 -3.99
C ASN A 335 -20.25 1.21 -3.74
N GLY A 336 -20.82 0.08 -4.18
CA GLY A 336 -22.28 -0.15 -4.14
C GLY A 336 -23.07 0.42 -5.32
N ALA A 337 -22.45 1.16 -6.26
CA ALA A 337 -23.13 1.69 -7.45
C ALA A 337 -23.69 0.63 -8.43
N GLY A 338 -23.37 -0.65 -8.22
CA GLY A 338 -23.84 -1.76 -9.03
C GLY A 338 -22.83 -2.29 -10.06
N LYS A 339 -21.58 -1.81 -10.09
CA LYS A 339 -20.53 -2.25 -11.04
C LYS A 339 -20.46 -3.78 -11.21
N THR A 340 -20.34 -4.52 -10.11
CA THR A 340 -20.34 -5.99 -10.10
C THR A 340 -21.67 -6.58 -10.59
N THR A 341 -22.79 -5.92 -10.30
CA THR A 341 -24.11 -6.30 -10.82
C THR A 341 -24.18 -6.17 -12.34
N LEU A 342 -23.59 -5.12 -12.94
CA LEU A 342 -23.51 -4.97 -14.39
C LEU A 342 -22.70 -6.10 -15.01
N VAL A 343 -21.53 -6.42 -14.45
CA VAL A 343 -20.72 -7.56 -14.91
C VAL A 343 -21.51 -8.87 -14.82
N LYS A 344 -22.27 -9.10 -13.74
CA LYS A 344 -23.14 -10.28 -13.60
C LYS A 344 -24.27 -10.31 -14.64
N LEU A 345 -24.85 -9.17 -15.00
CA LEU A 345 -25.82 -9.05 -16.10
C LEU A 345 -25.18 -9.33 -17.46
N MET A 346 -23.90 -8.94 -17.66
CA MET A 346 -23.14 -9.23 -18.87
C MET A 346 -22.73 -10.70 -18.98
N THR A 347 -22.42 -11.38 -17.86
CA THR A 347 -22.04 -12.81 -17.85
C THR A 347 -23.23 -13.75 -17.82
N GLY A 348 -24.40 -13.30 -17.36
CA GLY A 348 -25.65 -14.10 -17.32
C GLY A 348 -25.92 -14.76 -15.99
N ASP A 349 -25.18 -14.37 -14.96
CA ASP A 349 -25.42 -14.76 -13.58
C ASP A 349 -26.70 -14.10 -13.04
N LEU A 350 -27.10 -12.96 -13.61
CA LEU A 350 -28.33 -12.25 -13.29
C LEU A 350 -29.15 -11.99 -14.55
N ASN A 351 -30.47 -12.01 -14.39
CA ASN A 351 -31.41 -11.63 -15.43
C ASN A 351 -31.87 -10.18 -15.21
N PRO A 352 -31.97 -9.36 -16.27
CA PRO A 352 -32.51 -8.01 -16.17
C PRO A 352 -33.99 -8.08 -15.75
N THR A 353 -34.49 -7.07 -15.03
CA THR A 353 -35.91 -7.00 -14.67
C THR A 353 -36.75 -6.47 -15.83
N ARG A 354 -36.16 -5.61 -16.67
CA ARG A 354 -36.70 -5.16 -17.97
C ARG A 354 -35.57 -5.02 -18.97
N GLY A 355 -35.91 -5.05 -20.26
CA GLY A 355 -34.90 -5.02 -21.34
C GLY A 355 -34.27 -6.38 -21.57
N GLN A 356 -33.17 -6.42 -22.32
CA GLN A 356 -32.50 -7.65 -22.69
C GLN A 356 -30.99 -7.49 -22.83
N VAL A 357 -30.25 -8.58 -22.55
CA VAL A 357 -28.82 -8.69 -22.83
C VAL A 357 -28.63 -9.71 -23.94
N LYS A 358 -28.28 -9.25 -25.15
CA LYS A 358 -27.95 -10.08 -26.30
C LYS A 358 -26.47 -10.41 -26.31
N ARG A 359 -26.15 -11.66 -26.61
CA ARG A 359 -24.77 -12.15 -26.69
C ARG A 359 -24.62 -13.03 -27.90
N ASN A 360 -23.46 -12.98 -28.52
CA ASN A 360 -23.11 -13.96 -29.53
C ASN A 360 -23.05 -15.36 -28.90
N GLN A 361 -23.63 -16.37 -29.55
CA GLN A 361 -23.66 -17.75 -29.04
C GLN A 361 -22.26 -18.37 -28.89
N HIS A 362 -21.28 -17.87 -29.64
CA HIS A 362 -19.90 -18.34 -29.59
C HIS A 362 -19.02 -17.50 -28.65
N LEU A 363 -19.58 -16.47 -27.99
CA LEU A 363 -18.84 -15.64 -27.05
C LEU A 363 -18.45 -16.45 -25.82
N LYS A 364 -17.15 -16.49 -25.52
CA LYS A 364 -16.61 -17.02 -24.27
C LYS A 364 -16.21 -15.85 -23.38
N ILE A 365 -16.74 -15.83 -22.16
CA ILE A 365 -16.45 -14.77 -21.19
C ILE A 365 -15.68 -15.38 -20.03
N SER A 366 -14.46 -14.88 -19.80
CA SER A 366 -13.69 -15.18 -18.60
C SER A 366 -13.88 -14.06 -17.59
N ARG A 367 -14.27 -14.39 -16.35
CA ARG A 367 -14.45 -13.41 -15.27
C ARG A 367 -13.48 -13.70 -14.14
N PHE A 368 -12.69 -12.70 -13.77
CA PHE A 368 -11.87 -12.71 -12.56
C PHE A 368 -12.57 -11.89 -11.47
N THR A 369 -12.61 -12.40 -10.24
CA THR A 369 -13.25 -11.74 -9.09
C THR A 369 -12.35 -11.83 -7.86
N GLN A 370 -12.49 -10.93 -6.90
CA GLN A 370 -11.67 -10.93 -5.68
C GLN A 370 -11.78 -12.24 -4.87
N HIS A 371 -12.96 -12.88 -4.84
CA HIS A 371 -13.18 -14.21 -4.21
C HIS A 371 -12.92 -15.39 -5.16
N PHE A 372 -12.14 -15.22 -6.23
CA PHE A 372 -11.87 -16.30 -7.17
C PHE A 372 -11.03 -17.42 -6.52
N GLU A 373 -10.19 -17.09 -5.54
CA GLU A 373 -9.38 -18.05 -4.78
C GLU A 373 -10.22 -19.06 -3.99
N GLU A 374 -11.37 -18.66 -3.45
CA GLU A 374 -12.31 -19.57 -2.76
C GLU A 374 -12.96 -20.59 -3.71
N LYS A 375 -12.91 -20.33 -5.03
CA LYS A 375 -13.45 -21.19 -6.08
C LYS A 375 -12.39 -22.00 -6.82
N LEU A 376 -11.11 -21.76 -6.56
CA LEU A 376 -10.02 -22.54 -7.11
C LEU A 376 -9.93 -23.84 -6.31
N ASP A 377 -10.25 -24.95 -6.96
CA ASP A 377 -9.98 -26.27 -6.39
C ASP A 377 -8.46 -26.51 -6.45
N LEU A 378 -7.78 -26.19 -5.35
CA LEU A 378 -6.32 -26.33 -5.20
C LEU A 378 -5.86 -27.78 -5.08
N THR A 379 -6.76 -28.75 -5.33
CA THR A 379 -6.45 -30.19 -5.26
C THR A 379 -6.14 -30.85 -6.62
N MET A 380 -6.04 -30.08 -7.71
CA MET A 380 -5.59 -30.60 -9.01
C MET A 380 -4.08 -30.64 -9.19
#